data_AF-A0A3E4QT66-F1
#
_entry.id   AF-A0A3E4QT66-F1
#
_cell.length_a   1.000
_cell.length_b   1.000
_cell.length_c   1.000
_cell.angle_alpha   90.00
_cell.angle_beta   90.00
_cell.angle_gamma   90.00
#
_symmetry.space_group_name_H-M   'P 1'
#
loop_
_entity.id
_entity.type
_entity.pdbx_description
1 polymer ?
#
loop_
_entity_poly.entity_id
_entity_poly.type
_entity_poly.pdbx_seq_one_letter_code
_entity_poly.pdbx_strand_id
1 'polypeptide(L)'
;MSNCTTQYLPSYTVGVDAYRAVPQVVGAARVAVIGGRKALAAAGDRLTAALEGSDVSVTGTFWYGGKAAYSCVEELCSRPEVAEADAIFVVGGGKAVDTCKIVAHRLAKSLYTFPTIASNCSPVSCISIMYNEDGSFKEIVQLHEPPAHCFIDTQVIAEAPEMYLWAGIGDTIAKYYEVVFSMRGDSPSYGPVLGQAISCMCNRPLIGCALEAYEDCKNNRVSDALTHAALNIVVSTGLVSGLVGVDYNSALAHALFYGLTTIPSIERDHCHGEVVSYGVLVQLVMDKDSEQLDFLMPLYRKLGLPTCLADLGLTVEDDFDEALAATEVNQELRHVPYPVTRDLIWQAILGLEDASKACDVPASPAPVLPEE
;
A
#
# COMPACT_ATOMS: atom_id res chain seq x y z
N MET A 1 -6.48 9.96 33.33
CA MET A 1 -6.38 9.69 31.89
C MET A 1 -7.80 9.55 31.38
N SER A 2 -8.10 10.12 30.22
CA SER A 2 -9.43 9.97 29.61
C SER A 2 -9.68 8.50 29.27
N ASN A 3 -10.83 7.95 29.65
CA ASN A 3 -11.28 6.60 29.24
C ASN A 3 -12.04 6.65 27.89
N CYS A 4 -11.82 7.66 27.06
CA CYS A 4 -12.46 7.77 25.75
C CYS A 4 -11.50 7.36 24.63
N THR A 5 -12.00 6.55 23.69
CA THR A 5 -11.33 6.26 22.42
C THR A 5 -12.08 6.97 21.30
N THR A 6 -11.37 7.79 20.53
CA THR A 6 -11.89 8.39 19.30
C THR A 6 -11.30 7.64 18.12
N GLN A 7 -12.16 7.05 17.28
CA GLN A 7 -11.76 6.38 16.04
C GLN A 7 -12.27 7.20 14.86
N TYR A 8 -11.35 7.63 14.00
CA TYR A 8 -11.68 8.23 12.71
C TYR A 8 -11.64 7.13 11.65
N LEU A 9 -12.67 7.09 10.80
CA LEU A 9 -12.72 6.21 9.64
C LEU A 9 -12.62 7.06 8.37
N PRO A 10 -11.88 6.60 7.36
CA PRO A 10 -11.76 7.33 6.10
C PRO A 10 -13.11 7.39 5.36
N SER A 11 -13.32 8.49 4.65
CA SER A 11 -14.40 8.66 3.69
C SER A 11 -13.87 8.63 2.27
N TYR A 12 -14.65 8.11 1.32
CA TYR A 12 -14.22 8.01 -0.07
C TYR A 12 -15.36 8.16 -1.07
N THR A 13 -15.00 8.55 -2.30
CA THR A 13 -15.84 8.52 -3.51
C THR A 13 -15.12 7.69 -4.56
N VAL A 14 -15.83 6.83 -5.28
CA VAL A 14 -15.25 5.95 -6.30
C VAL A 14 -16.09 5.94 -7.58
N GLY A 15 -15.43 5.86 -8.73
CA GLY A 15 -16.06 5.72 -10.05
C GLY A 15 -15.35 6.53 -11.13
N VAL A 16 -15.75 6.37 -12.39
CA VAL A 16 -15.13 7.04 -13.55
C VAL A 16 -15.26 8.56 -13.55
N ASP A 17 -16.19 9.09 -12.76
CA ASP A 17 -16.46 10.52 -12.60
C ASP A 17 -16.26 10.96 -11.13
N ALA A 18 -15.46 10.23 -10.35
CA ALA A 18 -15.33 10.46 -8.90
C ALA A 18 -14.99 11.91 -8.53
N TYR A 19 -14.20 12.59 -9.36
CA TYR A 19 -13.79 13.97 -9.10
C TYR A 19 -14.95 14.96 -9.19
N ARG A 20 -16.05 14.64 -9.89
CA ARG A 20 -17.25 15.51 -9.93
C ARG A 20 -17.88 15.70 -8.55
N ALA A 21 -17.59 14.83 -7.59
CA ALA A 21 -18.06 14.98 -6.21
C ALA A 21 -17.26 16.02 -5.41
N VAL A 22 -16.11 16.50 -5.90
CA VAL A 22 -15.21 17.39 -5.17
C VAL A 22 -15.92 18.66 -4.67
N PRO A 23 -16.66 19.44 -5.49
CA PRO A 23 -17.35 20.63 -4.99
C PRO A 23 -18.33 20.35 -3.85
N GLN A 24 -19.05 19.21 -3.92
CA GLN A 24 -20.02 18.84 -2.91
C GLN A 24 -19.36 18.40 -1.59
N VAL A 25 -18.26 17.66 -1.67
CA VAL A 25 -17.57 17.09 -0.50
C VAL A 25 -16.69 18.13 0.19
N VAL A 26 -16.00 18.98 -0.59
CA VAL A 26 -15.06 19.98 -0.08
C VAL A 26 -15.77 21.28 0.31
N GLY A 27 -16.81 21.67 -0.42
CA GLY A 27 -17.44 22.97 -0.28
C GLY A 27 -16.55 24.12 -0.78
N ALA A 28 -16.87 25.35 -0.40
CA ALA A 28 -16.09 26.52 -0.79
C ALA A 28 -14.73 26.52 -0.06
N ALA A 29 -13.63 26.47 -0.81
CA ALA A 29 -12.28 26.40 -0.26
C ALA A 29 -11.21 26.90 -1.25
N ARG A 30 -10.14 27.50 -0.72
CA ARG A 30 -8.88 27.70 -1.43
C ARG A 30 -8.01 26.45 -1.26
N VAL A 31 -7.56 25.83 -2.34
CA VAL A 31 -6.83 24.56 -2.29
C VAL A 31 -5.47 24.65 -2.97
N ALA A 32 -4.44 24.09 -2.35
CA ALA A 32 -3.17 23.86 -3.01
C ALA A 32 -3.13 22.44 -3.57
N VAL A 33 -2.82 22.30 -4.86
CA VAL A 33 -2.69 21.00 -5.53
C VAL A 33 -1.23 20.58 -5.51
N ILE A 34 -0.93 19.40 -4.97
CA ILE A 34 0.43 18.87 -4.88
C ILE A 34 0.43 17.46 -5.47
N GLY A 35 1.41 17.11 -6.31
CA GLY A 35 1.41 15.78 -6.89
C GLY A 35 2.71 15.38 -7.58
N GLY A 36 2.75 14.14 -8.06
CA GLY A 36 3.81 13.65 -8.96
C GLY A 36 3.64 14.21 -10.37
N ARG A 37 4.72 14.33 -11.15
CA ARG A 37 4.62 14.86 -12.54
C ARG A 37 3.69 14.02 -13.42
N LYS A 38 3.90 12.70 -13.45
CA LYS A 38 3.05 11.75 -14.19
C LYS A 38 1.61 11.75 -13.65
N ALA A 39 1.45 11.82 -12.33
CA ALA A 39 0.14 11.85 -11.67
C ALA A 39 -0.67 13.11 -12.01
N LEU A 40 -0.06 14.29 -11.93
CA LEU A 40 -0.69 15.56 -12.29
C LEU A 40 -1.05 15.59 -13.78
N ALA A 41 -0.23 14.99 -14.65
CA ALA A 41 -0.56 14.86 -16.06
C ALA A 41 -1.76 13.92 -16.31
N ALA A 42 -1.86 12.82 -15.57
CA ALA A 42 -2.94 11.83 -15.73
C ALA A 42 -4.30 12.33 -15.20
N ALA A 43 -4.29 13.09 -14.11
CA ALA A 43 -5.51 13.45 -13.37
C ALA A 43 -5.85 14.96 -13.39
N GLY A 44 -4.91 15.82 -13.82
CA GLY A 44 -5.03 17.27 -13.73
C GLY A 44 -6.19 17.86 -14.53
N ASP A 45 -6.40 17.39 -15.76
CA ASP A 45 -7.50 17.87 -16.61
C ASP A 45 -8.86 17.48 -16.03
N ARG A 46 -8.98 16.26 -15.51
CA ARG A 46 -10.21 15.77 -14.84
C ARG A 46 -10.51 16.57 -13.58
N LEU A 47 -9.49 16.86 -12.78
CA LEU A 47 -9.62 17.67 -11.58
C LEU A 47 -10.01 19.10 -11.97
N THR A 48 -9.34 19.71 -12.94
CA THR A 48 -9.66 21.07 -13.43
C THR A 48 -11.12 21.16 -13.87
N ALA A 49 -11.57 20.23 -14.72
CA ALA A 49 -12.96 20.15 -15.18
C ALA A 49 -13.95 19.98 -14.03
N ALA A 50 -13.61 19.23 -12.98
CA ALA A 50 -14.46 19.08 -11.80
C ALA A 50 -14.58 20.35 -10.95
N LEU A 51 -13.59 21.25 -11.01
CA LEU A 51 -13.60 22.52 -10.29
C LEU A 51 -14.21 23.68 -11.08
N GLU A 52 -14.39 23.53 -12.40
CA GLU A 52 -14.99 24.56 -13.25
C GLU A 52 -16.39 24.98 -12.74
N GLY A 53 -16.56 26.29 -12.48
CA GLY A 53 -17.82 26.84 -11.99
C GLY A 53 -18.15 26.51 -10.53
N SER A 54 -17.23 25.89 -9.79
CA SER A 54 -17.37 25.61 -8.36
C SER A 54 -16.81 26.74 -7.48
N ASP A 55 -17.11 26.70 -6.18
CA ASP A 55 -16.53 27.60 -5.17
C ASP A 55 -15.15 27.13 -4.65
N VAL A 56 -14.55 26.12 -5.29
CA VAL A 56 -13.19 25.66 -4.99
C VAL A 56 -12.21 26.39 -5.91
N SER A 57 -11.25 27.11 -5.34
CA SER A 57 -10.23 27.86 -6.09
C SER A 57 -8.84 27.29 -5.83
N VAL A 58 -8.01 27.16 -6.87
CA VAL A 58 -6.64 26.64 -6.74
C VAL A 58 -5.67 27.78 -6.47
N THR A 59 -4.94 27.73 -5.35
CA THR A 59 -3.91 28.72 -4.99
C THR A 59 -2.59 28.49 -5.73
N GLY A 60 -2.29 27.23 -6.05
CA GLY A 60 -1.12 26.84 -6.83
C GLY A 60 -1.04 25.32 -7.03
N THR A 61 -0.26 24.91 -8.02
CA THR A 61 0.00 23.49 -8.33
C THR A 61 1.50 23.21 -8.23
N PHE A 62 1.88 22.24 -7.40
CA PHE A 62 3.27 21.97 -7.06
C PHE A 62 3.66 20.51 -7.26
N TRP A 63 4.91 20.29 -7.66
CA TRP A 63 5.51 18.96 -7.59
C TRP A 63 5.90 18.64 -6.15
N TYR A 64 5.63 17.42 -5.67
CA TYR A 64 5.89 17.04 -4.29
C TYR A 64 7.38 16.89 -3.92
N GLY A 65 8.29 16.94 -4.89
CA GLY A 65 9.75 16.81 -4.66
C GLY A 65 10.35 15.43 -4.95
N GLY A 66 9.54 14.44 -5.33
CA GLY A 66 10.02 13.14 -5.83
C GLY A 66 10.36 12.09 -4.76
N LYS A 67 10.38 12.47 -3.49
CA LYS A 67 10.62 11.59 -2.35
C LYS A 67 9.76 11.98 -1.16
N ALA A 68 9.41 11.00 -0.33
CA ALA A 68 8.76 11.23 0.96
C ALA A 68 9.82 11.52 2.04
N ALA A 69 10.47 12.68 1.92
CA ALA A 69 11.50 13.14 2.84
C ALA A 69 11.13 14.50 3.46
N TYR A 70 11.65 14.80 4.65
CA TYR A 70 11.33 16.04 5.35
C TYR A 70 11.79 17.31 4.62
N SER A 71 12.84 17.24 3.80
CA SER A 71 13.25 18.37 2.95
C SER A 71 12.14 18.79 1.99
N CYS A 72 11.47 17.83 1.35
CA CYS A 72 10.33 18.08 0.47
C CYS A 72 9.13 18.65 1.24
N VAL A 73 8.87 18.13 2.46
CA VAL A 73 7.84 18.69 3.35
C VAL A 73 8.13 20.15 3.69
N GLU A 74 9.37 20.47 4.07
CA GLU A 74 9.79 21.83 4.44
C GLU A 74 9.67 22.79 3.26
N GLU A 75 10.09 22.37 2.06
CA GLU A 75 9.94 23.17 0.86
C GLU A 75 8.46 23.48 0.60
N LEU A 76 7.58 22.48 0.63
CA LEU A 76 6.13 22.66 0.41
C LEU A 76 5.50 23.54 1.49
N CYS A 77 5.85 23.35 2.76
CA CYS A 77 5.37 24.21 3.85
C CYS A 77 5.79 25.67 3.70
N SER A 78 6.93 25.95 3.04
CA SER A 78 7.43 27.30 2.82
C SER A 78 6.75 28.05 1.67
N ARG A 79 5.97 27.36 0.82
CA ARG A 79 5.25 27.98 -0.30
C ARG A 79 4.06 28.80 0.22
N PRO A 80 3.98 30.11 -0.04
CA PRO A 80 2.85 30.94 0.40
C PRO A 80 1.50 30.39 -0.05
N GLU A 81 1.40 29.88 -1.27
CA GLU A 81 0.17 29.32 -1.84
C GLU A 81 -0.31 28.07 -1.10
N VAL A 82 0.62 27.27 -0.56
CA VAL A 82 0.31 26.11 0.29
C VAL A 82 -0.05 26.58 1.71
N ALA A 83 0.74 27.50 2.27
CA ALA A 83 0.55 28.05 3.61
C ALA A 83 -0.76 28.83 3.76
N GLU A 84 -1.26 29.47 2.70
CA GLU A 84 -2.51 30.25 2.68
C GLU A 84 -3.73 29.49 2.12
N ALA A 85 -3.58 28.22 1.71
CA ALA A 85 -4.72 27.39 1.31
C ALA A 85 -5.57 26.99 2.53
N ASP A 86 -6.86 26.71 2.34
CA ASP A 86 -7.71 26.14 3.38
C ASP A 86 -7.50 24.62 3.48
N ALA A 87 -7.19 23.97 2.35
CA ALA A 87 -6.94 22.54 2.26
C ALA A 87 -5.86 22.17 1.23
N ILE A 88 -5.37 20.94 1.31
CA ILE A 88 -4.39 20.37 0.38
C ILE A 88 -5.06 19.27 -0.43
N PHE A 89 -4.91 19.33 -1.75
CA PHE A 89 -5.26 18.26 -2.68
C PHE A 89 -3.99 17.55 -3.09
N VAL A 90 -3.86 16.26 -2.77
CA VAL A 90 -2.70 15.46 -3.20
C VAL A 90 -3.08 14.49 -4.31
N VAL A 91 -2.40 14.61 -5.46
CA VAL A 91 -2.63 13.82 -6.66
C VAL A 91 -1.42 12.92 -6.93
N GLY A 92 -1.58 11.61 -6.72
CA GLY A 92 -0.50 10.66 -6.99
C GLY A 92 -0.51 9.39 -6.17
N GLY A 93 0.64 8.71 -6.16
CA GLY A 93 0.87 7.50 -5.37
C GLY A 93 1.40 7.79 -3.96
N GLY A 94 1.81 6.72 -3.27
CA GLY A 94 2.07 6.76 -1.82
C GLY A 94 3.09 7.79 -1.36
N LYS A 95 4.23 7.94 -2.04
CA LYS A 95 5.25 8.94 -1.67
C LYS A 95 4.70 10.38 -1.68
N ALA A 96 3.87 10.72 -2.66
CA ALA A 96 3.25 12.05 -2.73
C ALA A 96 2.23 12.23 -1.60
N VAL A 97 1.40 11.21 -1.37
CA VAL A 97 0.38 11.20 -0.30
C VAL A 97 1.01 11.33 1.08
N ASP A 98 2.03 10.53 1.39
CA ASP A 98 2.72 10.55 2.68
C ASP A 98 3.44 11.88 2.93
N THR A 99 4.06 12.47 1.90
CA THR A 99 4.60 13.82 2.00
C THR A 99 3.52 14.83 2.38
N CYS A 100 2.38 14.80 1.67
CA CYS A 100 1.30 15.77 1.87
C CYS A 100 0.54 15.57 3.17
N LYS A 101 0.49 14.36 3.71
CA LYS A 101 0.00 14.08 5.07
C LYS A 101 0.81 14.84 6.12
N ILE A 102 2.14 14.80 6.03
CA ILE A 102 2.99 15.56 6.95
C ILE A 102 2.85 17.07 6.73
N VAL A 103 2.77 17.53 5.48
CA VAL A 103 2.52 18.96 5.18
C VAL A 103 1.18 19.43 5.79
N ALA A 104 0.10 18.67 5.56
CA ALA A 104 -1.22 18.96 6.09
C ALA A 104 -1.23 18.96 7.62
N HIS A 105 -0.58 17.99 8.24
CA HIS A 105 -0.42 17.90 9.69
C HIS A 105 0.33 19.12 10.27
N ARG A 106 1.48 19.48 9.69
CA ARG A 106 2.30 20.62 10.15
C ARG A 106 1.57 21.96 10.01
N LEU A 107 0.77 22.11 8.97
CA LEU A 107 0.03 23.34 8.69
C LEU A 107 -1.39 23.34 9.26
N ALA A 108 -1.81 22.27 9.94
CA ALA A 108 -3.16 22.06 10.46
C ALA A 108 -4.27 22.27 9.40
N LYS A 109 -4.12 21.63 8.23
CA LYS A 109 -5.03 21.72 7.09
C LYS A 109 -5.72 20.39 6.81
N SER A 110 -6.93 20.45 6.27
CA SER A 110 -7.59 19.26 5.71
C SER A 110 -6.82 18.75 4.50
N LEU A 111 -6.67 17.43 4.41
CA LEU A 111 -6.06 16.75 3.26
C LEU A 111 -7.10 15.96 2.48
N TYR A 112 -7.13 16.14 1.16
CA TYR A 112 -7.94 15.35 0.24
C TYR A 112 -7.03 14.61 -0.74
N THR A 113 -7.25 13.32 -0.91
CA THR A 113 -6.37 12.46 -1.72
C THR A 113 -7.03 12.06 -3.02
N PHE A 114 -6.25 12.09 -4.09
CA PHE A 114 -6.62 11.74 -5.44
C PHE A 114 -5.62 10.67 -5.94
N PRO A 115 -5.73 9.42 -5.47
CA PRO A 115 -4.83 8.36 -5.90
C PRO A 115 -4.91 8.17 -7.40
N THR A 116 -3.75 8.19 -8.06
CA THR A 116 -3.64 7.92 -9.50
C THR A 116 -3.15 6.51 -9.80
N ILE A 117 -2.87 5.72 -8.75
CA ILE A 117 -2.47 4.32 -8.81
C ILE A 117 -3.09 3.59 -7.61
N ALA A 118 -3.44 2.32 -7.78
CA ALA A 118 -3.93 1.46 -6.70
C ALA A 118 -2.82 0.51 -6.26
N SER A 119 -1.83 1.02 -5.53
CA SER A 119 -0.64 0.26 -5.11
C SER A 119 -0.46 0.11 -3.61
N ASN A 120 -1.17 0.90 -2.79
CA ASN A 120 -1.11 0.84 -1.34
C ASN A 120 -2.28 1.62 -0.72
N CYS A 121 -2.37 1.55 0.61
CA CYS A 121 -3.44 2.16 1.40
C CYS A 121 -3.16 3.59 1.89
N SER A 122 -2.05 4.21 1.49
CA SER A 122 -1.72 5.58 1.92
C SER A 122 -2.83 6.61 1.68
N PRO A 123 -3.70 6.55 0.64
CA PRO A 123 -4.73 7.57 0.45
C PRO A 123 -5.74 7.69 1.59
N VAL A 124 -5.86 6.67 2.45
CA VAL A 124 -6.87 6.65 3.53
C VAL A 124 -6.29 6.23 4.88
N SER A 125 -5.00 5.88 4.95
CA SER A 125 -4.36 5.45 6.20
C SER A 125 -3.94 6.62 7.08
N CYS A 126 -3.82 6.35 8.39
CA CYS A 126 -3.32 7.29 9.39
C CYS A 126 -1.79 7.19 9.59
N ILE A 127 -1.05 6.66 8.62
CA ILE A 127 0.41 6.52 8.68
C ILE A 127 1.08 7.22 7.52
N SER A 128 2.33 7.63 7.71
CA SER A 128 3.20 8.10 6.63
C SER A 128 4.56 7.44 6.73
N ILE A 129 5.03 6.86 5.61
CA ILE A 129 6.36 6.27 5.54
C ILE A 129 7.34 7.35 5.08
N MET A 130 8.26 7.70 5.96
CA MET A 130 9.27 8.72 5.70
C MET A 130 10.63 8.08 5.43
N TYR A 131 11.38 8.71 4.54
CA TYR A 131 12.68 8.25 4.08
C TYR A 131 13.76 9.29 4.34
N ASN A 132 15.01 8.83 4.41
CA ASN A 132 16.18 9.70 4.37
C ASN A 132 16.43 10.19 2.94
N GLU A 133 17.36 11.15 2.79
CA GLU A 133 17.65 11.77 1.50
C GLU A 133 18.26 10.81 0.48
N ASP A 134 18.94 9.78 0.96
CA ASP A 134 19.53 8.68 0.19
C ASP A 134 18.50 7.60 -0.20
N GLY A 135 17.23 7.78 0.19
CA GLY A 135 16.15 6.84 -0.10
C GLY A 135 15.99 5.72 0.93
N SER A 136 16.86 5.63 1.95
CA SER A 136 16.70 4.61 2.99
C SER A 136 15.45 4.87 3.84
N PHE A 137 14.83 3.82 4.37
CA PHE A 137 13.76 3.96 5.35
C PHE A 137 14.24 4.80 6.56
N LYS A 138 13.39 5.70 7.04
CA LYS A 138 13.67 6.55 8.21
C LYS A 138 12.76 6.21 9.38
N GLU A 139 11.45 6.36 9.19
CA GLU A 139 10.45 6.16 10.24
C GLU A 139 9.04 6.00 9.68
N ILE A 140 8.15 5.47 10.51
CA ILE A 140 6.70 5.47 10.30
C ILE A 140 6.11 6.53 11.21
N VAL A 141 5.46 7.55 10.64
CA VAL A 141 4.77 8.59 11.40
C VAL A 141 3.31 8.22 11.56
N GLN A 142 2.85 8.03 12.80
CA GLN A 142 1.42 7.83 13.11
C GLN A 142 0.72 9.18 13.26
N LEU A 143 -0.34 9.38 12.48
CA LEU A 143 -1.21 10.55 12.50
C LEU A 143 -2.50 10.25 13.26
N HIS A 144 -3.15 11.31 13.74
CA HIS A 144 -4.37 11.20 14.55
C HIS A 144 -5.61 10.87 13.73
N GLU A 145 -5.69 11.37 12.50
CA GLU A 145 -6.82 11.22 11.60
C GLU A 145 -6.34 10.85 10.19
N PRO A 146 -7.14 10.09 9.43
CA PRO A 146 -6.86 9.84 8.02
C PRO A 146 -7.12 11.12 7.21
N PRO A 147 -6.74 11.15 5.93
CA PRO A 147 -7.19 12.21 5.03
C PRO A 147 -8.71 12.38 5.07
N ALA A 148 -9.18 13.63 4.96
CA ALA A 148 -10.57 14.00 5.13
C ALA A 148 -11.49 13.27 4.13
N HIS A 149 -11.04 13.12 2.89
CA HIS A 149 -11.73 12.32 1.88
C HIS A 149 -10.78 11.83 0.78
N CYS A 150 -11.05 10.65 0.25
CA CYS A 150 -10.32 10.07 -0.88
C CYS A 150 -11.20 9.95 -2.14
N PHE A 151 -10.76 10.52 -3.25
CA PHE A 151 -11.45 10.46 -4.55
C PHE A 151 -10.74 9.48 -5.48
N ILE A 152 -11.35 8.32 -5.71
CA ILE A 152 -10.81 7.19 -6.48
C ILE A 152 -11.45 7.20 -7.86
N ASP A 153 -10.80 7.85 -8.82
CA ASP A 153 -11.21 7.84 -10.23
C ASP A 153 -10.76 6.52 -10.88
N THR A 154 -11.71 5.61 -11.15
CA THR A 154 -11.38 4.27 -11.64
C THR A 154 -10.84 4.28 -13.08
N GLN A 155 -11.12 5.33 -13.87
CA GLN A 155 -10.52 5.48 -15.19
C GLN A 155 -9.04 5.87 -15.06
N VAL A 156 -8.68 6.74 -14.10
CA VAL A 156 -7.26 7.06 -13.83
C VAL A 156 -6.51 5.81 -13.40
N ILE A 157 -7.13 4.99 -12.53
CA ILE A 157 -6.53 3.73 -12.08
C ILE A 157 -6.38 2.74 -13.23
N ALA A 158 -7.38 2.61 -14.12
CA ALA A 158 -7.33 1.70 -15.26
C ALA A 158 -6.19 2.06 -16.24
N GLU A 159 -5.93 3.36 -16.43
CA GLU A 159 -4.92 3.87 -17.37
C GLU A 159 -3.51 3.95 -16.77
N ALA A 160 -3.37 3.67 -15.47
CA ALA A 160 -2.06 3.61 -14.84
C ALA A 160 -1.30 2.34 -15.27
N PRO A 161 0.05 2.37 -15.23
CA PRO A 161 0.84 1.15 -15.45
C PRO A 161 0.36 0.00 -14.55
N GLU A 162 0.06 -1.14 -15.16
CA GLU A 162 -0.59 -2.29 -14.54
C GLU A 162 0.22 -2.88 -13.39
N MET A 163 1.54 -2.71 -13.44
CA MET A 163 2.49 -3.08 -12.40
C MET A 163 2.16 -2.49 -11.02
N TYR A 164 1.56 -1.29 -10.96
CA TYR A 164 1.16 -0.71 -9.68
C TYR A 164 -0.04 -1.41 -9.07
N LEU A 165 -1.02 -1.81 -9.88
CA LEU A 165 -2.15 -2.61 -9.42
C LEU A 165 -1.67 -4.01 -9.01
N TRP A 166 -0.82 -4.63 -9.84
CA TRP A 166 -0.22 -5.94 -9.57
C TRP A 166 0.53 -5.99 -8.24
N ALA A 167 1.42 -5.01 -7.99
CA ALA A 167 2.09 -4.90 -6.70
C ALA A 167 1.09 -4.63 -5.56
N GLY A 168 0.09 -3.77 -5.78
CA GLY A 168 -0.96 -3.50 -4.79
C GLY A 168 -1.76 -4.74 -4.39
N ILE A 169 -2.05 -5.63 -5.34
CA ILE A 169 -2.71 -6.92 -5.08
C ILE A 169 -1.83 -7.77 -4.14
N GLY A 170 -0.54 -7.89 -4.45
CA GLY A 170 0.41 -8.67 -3.65
C GLY A 170 0.51 -8.20 -2.20
N ASP A 171 0.63 -6.88 -1.99
CA ASP A 171 0.67 -6.28 -0.65
C ASP A 171 -0.67 -6.45 0.10
N THR A 172 -1.79 -6.23 -0.58
CA THR A 172 -3.11 -6.28 0.06
C THR A 172 -3.45 -7.66 0.57
N ILE A 173 -3.08 -8.73 -0.15
CA ILE A 173 -3.31 -10.11 0.30
C ILE A 173 -2.58 -10.38 1.63
N ALA A 174 -1.36 -9.85 1.80
CA ALA A 174 -0.59 -10.01 3.04
C ALA A 174 -1.33 -9.48 4.27
N LYS A 175 -2.11 -8.40 4.09
CA LYS A 175 -2.85 -7.76 5.18
C LYS A 175 -3.76 -8.73 5.93
N TYR A 176 -4.42 -9.66 5.24
CA TYR A 176 -5.24 -10.68 5.90
C TYR A 176 -4.38 -11.67 6.69
N TYR A 177 -3.38 -12.24 6.04
CA TYR A 177 -2.58 -13.33 6.62
C TYR A 177 -1.77 -12.86 7.81
N GLU A 178 -1.20 -11.68 7.77
CA GLU A 178 -0.40 -11.13 8.87
C GLU A 178 -1.27 -10.70 10.06
N VAL A 179 -2.45 -10.11 9.82
CA VAL A 179 -3.38 -9.75 10.90
C VAL A 179 -3.91 -11.00 11.60
N VAL A 180 -4.33 -12.02 10.84
CA VAL A 180 -4.81 -13.28 11.41
C VAL A 180 -3.72 -14.01 12.18
N PHE A 181 -2.49 -14.04 11.62
CA PHE A 181 -1.35 -14.63 12.29
C PHE A 181 -1.03 -13.90 13.60
N SER A 182 -0.80 -12.59 13.57
CA SER A 182 -0.37 -11.81 14.75
C SER A 182 -1.40 -11.79 15.87
N MET A 183 -2.69 -11.87 15.55
CA MET A 183 -3.77 -11.90 16.55
C MET A 183 -4.04 -13.30 17.12
N ARG A 184 -3.40 -14.35 16.62
CA ARG A 184 -3.71 -15.73 17.03
C ARG A 184 -3.31 -15.97 18.48
N GLY A 185 -4.29 -16.32 19.30
CA GLY A 185 -4.10 -16.59 20.73
C GLY A 185 -4.36 -15.37 21.62
N ASP A 186 -4.61 -14.20 21.04
CA ASP A 186 -4.91 -12.98 21.77
C ASP A 186 -6.40 -12.74 21.99
N SER A 187 -6.70 -11.77 22.84
CA SER A 187 -8.05 -11.25 23.09
C SER A 187 -8.04 -9.72 23.01
N PRO A 188 -7.90 -9.14 21.80
CA PRO A 188 -7.72 -7.71 21.64
C PRO A 188 -9.01 -6.92 21.87
N SER A 189 -8.87 -5.60 21.95
CA SER A 189 -10.01 -4.69 22.07
C SER A 189 -10.87 -4.64 20.80
N TYR A 190 -12.01 -3.95 20.86
CA TYR A 190 -12.99 -3.91 19.75
C TYR A 190 -12.39 -3.45 18.41
N GLY A 191 -11.52 -2.44 18.41
CA GLY A 191 -10.91 -1.88 17.20
C GLY A 191 -10.18 -2.93 16.37
N PRO A 192 -9.16 -3.62 16.92
CA PRO A 192 -8.46 -4.67 16.19
C PRO A 192 -9.33 -5.85 15.77
N VAL A 193 -10.33 -6.25 16.57
CA VAL A 193 -11.28 -7.30 16.16
C VAL A 193 -12.10 -6.86 14.94
N LEU A 194 -12.56 -5.61 14.90
CA LEU A 194 -13.23 -5.05 13.72
C LEU A 194 -12.26 -4.98 12.52
N GLY A 195 -11.02 -4.56 12.74
CA GLY A 195 -9.98 -4.54 11.72
C GLY A 195 -9.71 -5.93 11.12
N GLN A 196 -9.62 -6.97 11.95
CA GLN A 196 -9.51 -8.36 11.50
C GLN A 196 -10.72 -8.78 10.66
N ALA A 197 -11.94 -8.45 11.07
CA ALA A 197 -13.13 -8.75 10.29
C ALA A 197 -13.11 -8.08 8.90
N ILE A 198 -12.63 -6.83 8.82
CA ILE A 198 -12.47 -6.11 7.55
C ILE A 198 -11.33 -6.70 6.71
N SER A 199 -10.27 -7.21 7.34
CA SER A 199 -9.14 -7.82 6.63
C SER A 199 -9.55 -9.00 5.73
N CYS A 200 -10.67 -9.66 6.01
CA CYS A 200 -11.26 -10.68 5.13
C CYS A 200 -11.53 -10.17 3.70
N MET A 201 -11.81 -8.87 3.53
CA MET A 201 -11.96 -8.24 2.21
C MET A 201 -10.66 -8.27 1.40
N CYS A 202 -9.52 -8.16 2.09
CA CYS A 202 -8.19 -8.16 1.49
C CYS A 202 -7.74 -9.56 1.01
N ASN A 203 -8.49 -10.61 1.32
CA ASN A 203 -8.21 -11.99 0.89
C ASN A 203 -9.22 -12.46 -0.16
N ARG A 204 -10.20 -13.31 0.20
CA ARG A 204 -11.05 -14.02 -0.76
C ARG A 204 -11.76 -13.10 -1.78
N PRO A 205 -12.34 -11.95 -1.41
CA PRO A 205 -12.96 -11.04 -2.37
C PRO A 205 -11.96 -10.46 -3.38
N LEU A 206 -10.77 -10.05 -2.92
CA LEU A 206 -9.70 -9.58 -3.81
C LEU A 206 -9.21 -10.71 -4.72
N ILE A 207 -8.88 -11.87 -4.16
CA ILE A 207 -8.41 -13.04 -4.91
C ILE A 207 -9.39 -13.46 -6.00
N GLY A 208 -10.69 -13.42 -5.70
CA GLY A 208 -11.74 -13.77 -6.65
C GLY A 208 -11.79 -12.89 -7.90
N CYS A 209 -11.27 -11.66 -7.84
CA CYS A 209 -11.24 -10.72 -8.96
C CYS A 209 -9.84 -10.30 -9.41
N ALA A 210 -8.77 -10.70 -8.70
CA ALA A 210 -7.41 -10.20 -8.90
C ALA A 210 -6.89 -10.37 -10.33
N LEU A 211 -7.06 -11.56 -10.93
CA LEU A 211 -6.58 -11.82 -12.29
C LEU A 211 -7.36 -11.02 -13.34
N GLU A 212 -8.67 -10.90 -13.19
CA GLU A 212 -9.52 -10.10 -14.08
C GLU A 212 -9.17 -8.61 -13.96
N ALA A 213 -9.04 -8.11 -12.73
CA ALA A 213 -8.66 -6.72 -12.45
C ALA A 213 -7.29 -6.36 -13.04
N TYR A 214 -6.31 -7.27 -12.92
CA TYR A 214 -4.99 -7.08 -13.52
C TYR A 214 -5.05 -7.01 -15.05
N GLU A 215 -5.77 -7.93 -15.69
CA GLU A 215 -5.98 -7.89 -17.14
C GLU A 215 -6.79 -6.67 -17.59
N ASP A 216 -7.76 -6.23 -16.81
CA ASP A 216 -8.53 -5.01 -17.08
C ASP A 216 -7.63 -3.77 -17.06
N CYS A 217 -6.77 -3.64 -16.04
CA CYS A 217 -5.78 -2.57 -15.94
C CYS A 217 -4.81 -2.58 -17.13
N LYS A 218 -4.26 -3.74 -17.47
CA LYS A 218 -3.37 -3.91 -18.63
C LYS A 218 -4.02 -3.49 -19.97
N ASN A 219 -5.35 -3.56 -20.04
CA ASN A 219 -6.13 -3.19 -21.21
C ASN A 219 -6.82 -1.81 -21.08
N ASN A 220 -6.45 -0.99 -20.08
CA ASN A 220 -7.04 0.32 -19.78
C ASN A 220 -8.58 0.29 -19.67
N ARG A 221 -9.12 -0.82 -19.15
CA ARG A 221 -10.56 -1.08 -19.09
C ARG A 221 -11.06 -0.94 -17.66
N VAL A 222 -12.07 -0.08 -17.47
CA VAL A 222 -12.81 -0.03 -16.21
C VAL A 222 -13.81 -1.18 -16.15
N SER A 223 -13.81 -1.91 -15.03
CA SER A 223 -14.71 -3.01 -14.74
C SER A 223 -15.06 -3.04 -13.25
N ASP A 224 -16.01 -3.92 -12.89
CA ASP A 224 -16.30 -4.21 -11.48
C ASP A 224 -15.09 -4.87 -10.78
N ALA A 225 -14.36 -5.75 -11.49
CA ALA A 225 -13.16 -6.40 -10.95
C ALA A 225 -12.06 -5.38 -10.62
N LEU A 226 -11.75 -4.47 -11.54
CA LEU A 226 -10.79 -3.38 -11.32
C LEU A 226 -11.24 -2.49 -10.15
N THR A 227 -12.52 -2.11 -10.14
CA THR A 227 -13.08 -1.25 -9.09
C THR A 227 -12.99 -1.91 -7.72
N HIS A 228 -13.33 -3.20 -7.63
CA HIS A 228 -13.19 -3.97 -6.40
C HIS A 228 -11.73 -4.10 -5.97
N ALA A 229 -10.81 -4.39 -6.88
CA ALA A 229 -9.39 -4.47 -6.55
C ALA A 229 -8.87 -3.13 -6.00
N ALA A 230 -9.17 -2.01 -6.67
CA ALA A 230 -8.78 -0.68 -6.21
C ALA A 230 -9.34 -0.33 -4.83
N LEU A 231 -10.60 -0.67 -4.56
CA LEU A 231 -11.22 -0.45 -3.24
C LEU A 231 -10.60 -1.34 -2.16
N ASN A 232 -10.30 -2.60 -2.44
CA ASN A 232 -9.62 -3.46 -1.48
C ASN A 232 -8.24 -2.90 -1.14
N ILE A 233 -7.45 -2.53 -2.16
CA ILE A 233 -6.09 -2.02 -2.00
C ILE A 233 -6.05 -0.69 -1.25
N VAL A 234 -6.88 0.26 -1.65
CA VAL A 234 -6.89 1.59 -1.05
C VAL A 234 -7.66 1.57 0.26
N VAL A 235 -8.95 1.21 0.21
CA VAL A 235 -9.91 1.42 1.30
C VAL A 235 -9.85 0.33 2.35
N SER A 236 -9.98 -0.94 1.96
CA SER A 236 -10.01 -2.05 2.93
C SER A 236 -8.70 -2.15 3.69
N THR A 237 -7.56 -2.17 3.00
CA THR A 237 -6.23 -2.17 3.63
C THR A 237 -6.02 -0.96 4.55
N GLY A 238 -6.51 0.21 4.16
CA GLY A 238 -6.41 1.43 4.97
C GLY A 238 -7.24 1.38 6.25
N LEU A 239 -8.48 0.88 6.14
CA LEU A 239 -9.36 0.64 7.29
C LEU A 239 -8.74 -0.37 8.25
N VAL A 240 -8.19 -1.47 7.75
CA VAL A 240 -7.51 -2.47 8.57
C VAL A 240 -6.35 -1.82 9.32
N SER A 241 -5.46 -1.12 8.60
CA SER A 241 -4.28 -0.47 9.18
C SER A 241 -4.66 0.55 10.27
N GLY A 242 -5.76 1.28 10.10
CA GLY A 242 -6.25 2.25 11.08
C GLY A 242 -6.94 1.64 12.31
N LEU A 243 -7.31 0.35 12.27
CA LEU A 243 -8.09 -0.33 13.31
C LEU A 243 -7.28 -1.35 14.12
N VAL A 244 -6.38 -2.08 13.47
CA VAL A 244 -5.62 -3.15 14.11
C VAL A 244 -4.46 -2.63 14.95
N GLY A 245 -3.92 -1.44 14.64
CA GLY A 245 -2.78 -0.89 15.36
C GLY A 245 -1.47 -1.62 15.05
N VAL A 246 -0.36 -1.10 15.58
CA VAL A 246 1.00 -1.50 15.18
C VAL A 246 1.34 -2.95 15.50
N ASP A 247 0.76 -3.51 16.56
CA ASP A 247 1.06 -4.88 17.02
C ASP A 247 0.47 -5.97 16.10
N TYR A 248 -0.54 -5.65 15.29
CA TYR A 248 -1.27 -6.62 14.48
C TYR A 248 -1.25 -6.33 12.99
N ASN A 249 -0.68 -5.19 12.57
CA ASN A 249 -0.79 -4.73 11.19
C ASN A 249 0.05 -5.53 10.18
N SER A 250 1.16 -6.10 10.64
CA SER A 250 2.10 -6.86 9.81
C SER A 250 2.82 -7.91 10.67
N ALA A 251 3.52 -8.83 10.02
CA ALA A 251 4.22 -9.95 10.63
C ALA A 251 5.45 -10.36 9.77
N LEU A 252 5.59 -11.64 9.43
CA LEU A 252 6.78 -12.13 8.74
C LEU A 252 6.86 -11.64 7.29
N ALA A 253 5.75 -11.46 6.58
CA ALA A 253 5.82 -11.06 5.17
C ALA A 253 6.48 -9.68 5.02
N HIS A 254 6.07 -8.70 5.82
CA HIS A 254 6.70 -7.38 5.85
C HIS A 254 8.07 -7.39 6.51
N ALA A 255 8.30 -8.16 7.58
CA ALA A 255 9.62 -8.29 8.18
C ALA A 255 10.66 -8.82 7.17
N LEU A 256 10.27 -9.82 6.38
CA LEU A 256 11.12 -10.42 5.36
C LEU A 256 11.36 -9.46 4.20
N PHE A 257 10.36 -8.66 3.80
CA PHE A 257 10.56 -7.58 2.83
C PHE A 257 11.70 -6.65 3.27
N TYR A 258 11.66 -6.14 4.50
CA TYR A 258 12.73 -5.27 5.01
C TYR A 258 14.10 -5.96 5.11
N GLY A 259 14.11 -7.25 5.38
CA GLY A 259 15.35 -8.03 5.36
C GLY A 259 15.92 -8.18 3.95
N LEU A 260 15.08 -8.56 2.98
CA LEU A 260 15.50 -8.81 1.61
C LEU A 260 15.93 -7.53 0.88
N THR A 261 15.39 -6.36 1.22
CA THR A 261 15.83 -5.08 0.63
C THR A 261 17.24 -4.65 1.05
N THR A 262 17.86 -5.34 2.02
CA THR A 262 19.31 -5.19 2.25
C THR A 262 20.15 -5.73 1.08
N ILE A 263 19.57 -6.61 0.26
CA ILE A 263 20.19 -7.11 -0.97
C ILE A 263 19.97 -6.08 -2.10
N PRO A 264 21.04 -5.50 -2.68
CA PRO A 264 20.90 -4.37 -3.62
C PRO A 264 20.11 -4.65 -4.90
N SER A 265 20.03 -5.90 -5.36
CA SER A 265 19.17 -6.26 -6.50
C SER A 265 17.69 -6.17 -6.15
N ILE A 266 17.30 -6.58 -4.94
CA ILE A 266 15.90 -6.56 -4.49
C ILE A 266 15.37 -5.14 -4.43
N GLU A 267 16.08 -4.24 -3.76
CA GLU A 267 15.66 -2.82 -3.62
C GLU A 267 15.57 -2.10 -4.98
N ARG A 268 16.42 -2.48 -5.95
CA ARG A 268 16.48 -1.82 -7.25
C ARG A 268 15.42 -2.34 -8.23
N ASP A 269 15.23 -3.66 -8.26
CA ASP A 269 14.53 -4.32 -9.38
C ASP A 269 13.10 -4.76 -9.03
N HIS A 270 12.71 -4.74 -7.75
CA HIS A 270 11.42 -5.27 -7.30
C HIS A 270 10.54 -4.25 -6.59
N CYS A 271 9.22 -4.39 -6.75
CA CYS A 271 8.26 -3.55 -6.04
C CYS A 271 8.01 -4.07 -4.61
N HIS A 272 7.56 -3.17 -3.71
CA HIS A 272 7.21 -3.53 -2.34
C HIS A 272 6.23 -4.72 -2.26
N GLY A 273 5.07 -4.61 -2.91
CA GLY A 273 4.04 -5.64 -2.85
C GLY A 273 4.38 -6.95 -3.56
N GLU A 274 5.35 -6.91 -4.49
CA GLU A 274 5.91 -8.11 -5.11
C GLU A 274 6.67 -8.94 -4.06
N VAL A 275 7.63 -8.33 -3.37
CA VAL A 275 8.45 -9.01 -2.36
C VAL A 275 7.62 -9.36 -1.12
N VAL A 276 6.69 -8.50 -0.70
CA VAL A 276 5.75 -8.81 0.39
C VAL A 276 4.91 -10.04 0.05
N SER A 277 4.46 -10.19 -1.20
CA SER A 277 3.70 -11.37 -1.61
C SER A 277 4.52 -12.66 -1.42
N TYR A 278 5.80 -12.68 -1.81
CA TYR A 278 6.69 -13.81 -1.54
C TYR A 278 6.76 -14.13 -0.04
N GLY A 279 6.88 -13.09 0.80
CA GLY A 279 6.88 -13.22 2.25
C GLY A 279 5.61 -13.85 2.83
N VAL A 280 4.44 -13.65 2.20
CA VAL A 280 3.20 -14.35 2.60
C VAL A 280 3.35 -15.85 2.44
N LEU A 281 3.88 -16.33 1.32
CA LEU A 281 4.06 -17.76 1.09
C LEU A 281 5.08 -18.36 2.07
N VAL A 282 6.18 -17.64 2.35
CA VAL A 282 7.16 -18.04 3.37
C VAL A 282 6.49 -18.13 4.75
N GLN A 283 5.64 -17.17 5.11
CA GLN A 283 4.88 -17.21 6.36
C GLN A 283 3.95 -18.42 6.44
N LEU A 284 3.24 -18.75 5.36
CA LEU A 284 2.35 -19.92 5.33
C LEU A 284 3.12 -21.23 5.49
N VAL A 285 4.29 -21.37 4.85
CA VAL A 285 5.16 -22.54 5.01
C VAL A 285 5.68 -22.61 6.46
N MET A 286 6.17 -21.50 7.00
CA MET A 286 6.63 -21.40 8.39
C MET A 286 5.55 -21.85 9.37
N ASP A 287 4.33 -21.34 9.17
CA ASP A 287 3.19 -21.58 10.05
C ASP A 287 2.47 -22.91 9.78
N LYS A 288 2.96 -23.68 8.80
CA LYS A 288 2.44 -24.99 8.39
C LYS A 288 0.98 -24.95 7.92
N ASP A 289 0.57 -23.83 7.32
CA ASP A 289 -0.76 -23.65 6.74
C ASP A 289 -0.76 -24.05 5.26
N SER A 290 -0.67 -25.37 5.01
CA SER A 290 -0.65 -25.92 3.66
C SER A 290 -1.94 -25.68 2.89
N GLU A 291 -3.09 -25.59 3.58
CA GLU A 291 -4.38 -25.33 2.92
C GLU A 291 -4.40 -23.94 2.28
N GLN A 292 -3.93 -22.92 3.01
CA GLN A 292 -3.83 -21.57 2.47
C GLN A 292 -2.71 -21.45 1.42
N LEU A 293 -1.60 -22.16 1.60
CA LEU A 293 -0.53 -22.20 0.61
C LEU A 293 -1.02 -22.74 -0.74
N ASP A 294 -1.70 -23.89 -0.72
CA ASP A 294 -2.26 -24.54 -1.91
C ASP A 294 -3.36 -23.68 -2.57
N PHE A 295 -4.05 -22.87 -1.78
CA PHE A 295 -5.05 -21.93 -2.27
C PHE A 295 -4.43 -20.71 -2.97
N LEU A 296 -3.34 -20.13 -2.43
CA LEU A 296 -2.72 -18.92 -2.98
C LEU A 296 -1.77 -19.19 -4.13
N MET A 297 -0.96 -20.25 -4.04
CA MET A 297 0.13 -20.54 -4.98
C MET A 297 -0.34 -20.49 -6.46
N PRO A 298 -1.47 -21.12 -6.86
CA PRO A 298 -1.97 -21.05 -8.23
C PRO A 298 -2.28 -19.63 -8.72
N LEU A 299 -2.79 -18.76 -7.84
CA LEU A 299 -3.09 -17.38 -8.19
C LEU A 299 -1.81 -16.59 -8.41
N TYR A 300 -0.84 -16.72 -7.49
CA TYR A 300 0.42 -15.98 -7.57
C TYR A 300 1.15 -16.33 -8.87
N ARG A 301 1.23 -17.62 -9.21
CA ARG A 301 1.81 -18.06 -10.48
C ARG A 301 1.07 -17.47 -11.68
N LYS A 302 -0.26 -17.44 -11.69
CA LYS A 302 -1.05 -16.83 -12.79
C LYS A 302 -0.83 -15.33 -12.93
N LEU A 303 -0.72 -14.62 -11.81
CA LEU A 303 -0.44 -13.18 -11.78
C LEU A 303 1.03 -12.85 -12.06
N GLY A 304 1.92 -13.85 -12.02
CA GLY A 304 3.37 -13.65 -12.11
C GLY A 304 4.00 -13.07 -10.85
N LEU A 305 3.33 -13.18 -9.70
CA LEU A 305 3.90 -12.87 -8.38
C LEU A 305 4.93 -13.95 -7.98
N PRO A 306 5.98 -13.59 -7.23
CA PRO A 306 7.06 -14.48 -6.87
C PRO A 306 6.59 -15.65 -6.00
N THR A 307 7.01 -16.85 -6.37
CA THR A 307 6.72 -18.10 -5.68
C THR A 307 7.97 -18.91 -5.32
N CYS A 308 9.13 -18.49 -5.82
CA CYS A 308 10.45 -19.03 -5.50
C CYS A 308 11.50 -17.91 -5.55
N LEU A 309 12.69 -18.16 -5.01
CA LEU A 309 13.80 -17.20 -5.02
C LEU A 309 14.19 -16.76 -6.44
N ALA A 310 14.10 -17.66 -7.43
CA ALA A 310 14.45 -17.36 -8.80
C ALA A 310 13.54 -16.30 -9.44
N ASP A 311 12.28 -16.19 -8.99
CA ASP A 311 11.36 -15.13 -9.43
C ASP A 311 11.83 -13.73 -8.95
N LEU A 312 12.64 -13.69 -7.88
CA LEU A 312 13.29 -12.51 -7.33
C LEU A 312 14.75 -12.34 -7.79
N GLY A 313 15.19 -13.14 -8.78
CA GLY A 313 16.57 -13.13 -9.25
C GLY A 313 17.61 -13.64 -8.24
N LEU A 314 17.18 -14.43 -7.26
CA LEU A 314 18.02 -15.02 -6.22
C LEU A 314 18.08 -16.55 -6.34
N THR A 315 19.05 -17.19 -5.69
CA THR A 315 19.13 -18.64 -5.52
C THR A 315 19.45 -19.02 -4.07
N VAL A 316 19.28 -20.30 -3.71
CA VAL A 316 19.57 -20.78 -2.34
C VAL A 316 21.07 -20.73 -1.99
N GLU A 317 21.94 -20.51 -2.98
CA GLU A 317 23.37 -20.34 -2.82
C GLU A 317 23.81 -18.90 -2.53
N ASP A 318 22.90 -17.92 -2.67
CA ASP A 318 23.17 -16.54 -2.30
C ASP A 318 23.34 -16.38 -0.77
N ASP A 319 23.97 -15.28 -0.36
CA ASP A 319 24.17 -14.96 1.06
C ASP A 319 22.96 -14.23 1.64
N PHE A 320 22.26 -14.88 2.56
CA PHE A 320 21.10 -14.35 3.27
C PHE A 320 21.39 -13.98 4.74
N ASP A 321 22.64 -14.07 5.21
CA ASP A 321 22.95 -13.89 6.63
C ASP A 321 22.50 -12.51 7.14
N GLU A 322 22.79 -11.44 6.39
CA GLU A 322 22.37 -10.08 6.73
C GLU A 322 20.85 -9.89 6.59
N ALA A 323 20.25 -10.41 5.52
CA ALA A 323 18.81 -10.29 5.27
C ALA A 323 17.98 -10.99 6.36
N LEU A 324 18.36 -12.22 6.74
CA LEU A 324 17.70 -12.96 7.81
C LEU A 324 17.96 -12.32 9.17
N ALA A 325 19.17 -11.77 9.40
CA ALA A 325 19.48 -11.03 10.61
C ALA A 325 18.58 -9.80 10.79
N ALA A 326 18.42 -9.02 9.72
CA ALA A 326 17.56 -7.85 9.70
C ALA A 326 16.08 -8.24 9.86
N THR A 327 15.65 -9.35 9.25
CA THR A 327 14.27 -9.88 9.37
C THR A 327 13.95 -10.25 10.82
N GLU A 328 14.80 -11.06 11.47
CA GLU A 328 14.57 -11.60 12.81
C GLU A 328 14.40 -10.51 13.89
N VAL A 329 15.14 -9.41 13.77
CA VAL A 329 15.09 -8.30 14.74
C VAL A 329 14.10 -7.21 14.36
N ASN A 330 13.36 -7.39 13.26
CA ASN A 330 12.44 -6.40 12.75
C ASN A 330 11.26 -6.17 13.71
N GLN A 331 10.78 -4.94 13.78
CA GLN A 331 9.67 -4.56 14.66
C GLN A 331 8.37 -5.31 14.35
N GLU A 332 8.13 -5.71 13.10
CA GLU A 332 6.90 -6.41 12.70
C GLU A 332 6.80 -7.81 13.35
N LEU A 333 7.92 -8.37 13.85
CA LEU A 333 7.95 -9.65 14.58
C LEU A 333 7.90 -9.49 16.11
N ARG A 334 7.69 -8.27 16.63
CA ARG A 334 7.60 -8.04 18.08
C ARG A 334 6.38 -8.69 18.71
N HIS A 335 5.29 -8.77 17.96
CA HIS A 335 4.01 -9.25 18.45
C HIS A 335 3.44 -10.32 17.50
N VAL A 336 3.90 -11.55 17.70
CA VAL A 336 3.52 -12.72 16.91
C VAL A 336 3.30 -13.94 17.83
N PRO A 337 2.57 -14.99 17.40
CA PRO A 337 2.15 -16.08 18.28
C PRO A 337 3.29 -16.94 18.86
N TYR A 338 4.47 -16.88 18.24
CA TYR A 338 5.66 -17.60 18.67
C TYR A 338 6.93 -16.89 18.17
N PRO A 339 8.10 -17.10 18.82
CA PRO A 339 9.36 -16.55 18.35
C PRO A 339 9.69 -17.02 16.93
N VAL A 340 9.91 -16.05 16.03
CA VAL A 340 10.33 -16.30 14.65
C VAL A 340 11.84 -16.05 14.57
N THR A 341 12.62 -17.09 14.25
CA THR A 341 14.09 -17.05 14.22
C THR A 341 14.63 -17.16 12.80
N ARG A 342 15.91 -16.78 12.58
CA ARG A 342 16.57 -16.94 11.26
C ARG A 342 16.47 -18.36 10.73
N ASP A 343 16.73 -19.35 11.58
CA ASP A 343 16.65 -20.77 11.20
C ASP A 343 15.24 -21.13 10.73
N LEU A 344 14.21 -20.66 11.44
CA LEU A 344 12.82 -20.94 11.10
C LEU A 344 12.42 -20.30 9.76
N ILE A 345 12.84 -19.05 9.54
CA ILE A 345 12.62 -18.32 8.28
C ILE A 345 13.33 -19.04 7.12
N TRP A 346 14.59 -19.43 7.31
CA TRP A 346 15.37 -20.11 6.27
C TRP A 346 14.78 -21.48 5.92
N GLN A 347 14.37 -22.27 6.91
CA GLN A 347 13.68 -23.54 6.65
C GLN A 347 12.36 -23.33 5.90
N ALA A 348 11.64 -22.24 6.17
CA ALA A 348 10.42 -21.91 5.46
C ALA A 348 10.69 -21.49 4.00
N ILE A 349 11.78 -20.75 3.73
CA ILE A 349 12.23 -20.44 2.37
C ILE A 349 12.56 -21.74 1.60
N LEU A 350 13.32 -22.65 2.19
CA LEU A 350 13.63 -23.94 1.57
C LEU A 350 12.37 -24.79 1.34
N GLY A 351 11.44 -24.81 2.29
CA GLY A 351 10.15 -25.49 2.12
C GLY A 351 9.29 -24.87 1.01
N LEU A 352 9.36 -23.55 0.83
CA LEU A 352 8.69 -22.86 -0.27
C LEU A 352 9.29 -23.23 -1.63
N GLU A 353 10.60 -23.39 -1.74
CA GLU A 353 11.26 -23.88 -2.97
C GLU A 353 10.73 -25.25 -3.39
N ASP A 354 10.52 -26.16 -2.43
CA ASP A 354 9.95 -27.49 -2.69
C ASP A 354 8.46 -27.41 -3.07
N ALA A 355 7.67 -26.58 -2.38
CA ALA A 355 6.26 -26.36 -2.69
C ALA A 355 6.06 -25.73 -4.08
N SER A 356 6.92 -24.77 -4.46
CA SER A 356 6.87 -24.12 -5.77
C SER A 356 7.21 -25.10 -6.91
N LYS A 357 8.18 -25.99 -6.70
CA LYS A 357 8.48 -27.09 -7.65
C LYS A 357 7.32 -28.07 -7.80
N ALA A 358 6.58 -28.33 -6.72
CA ALA A 358 5.45 -29.25 -6.71
C ALA A 358 4.16 -28.68 -7.32
N CYS A 359 4.07 -27.35 -7.48
CA CYS A 359 2.88 -26.72 -8.05
C CYS A 359 2.85 -26.85 -9.59
N ASP A 360 1.87 -27.57 -10.13
CA ASP A 360 1.75 -27.82 -11.58
C ASP A 360 1.25 -26.61 -12.40
N VAL A 361 0.93 -25.48 -11.76
CA VAL A 361 0.49 -24.27 -12.46
C VAL A 361 1.72 -23.53 -12.99
N PRO A 362 1.82 -23.23 -14.30
CA PRO A 362 2.94 -22.43 -14.81
C PRO A 362 2.96 -21.01 -14.25
N ALA A 363 4.15 -20.49 -13.95
CA ALA A 363 4.33 -19.09 -13.59
C ALA A 363 4.27 -18.19 -14.83
N SER A 364 3.39 -17.20 -14.80
CA SER A 364 3.38 -16.07 -15.73
C SER A 364 4.58 -15.16 -15.45
N PRO A 365 5.10 -14.42 -16.44
CA PRO A 365 6.14 -13.44 -16.19
C PRO A 365 5.61 -12.25 -15.38
N ALA A 366 6.43 -11.71 -14.49
CA ALA A 366 6.17 -10.43 -13.81
C ALA A 366 6.09 -9.27 -14.84
N PRO A 367 5.31 -8.21 -14.57
CA PRO A 367 5.30 -7.01 -15.39
C PRO A 367 6.65 -6.27 -15.30
N VAL A 368 7.01 -5.56 -16.37
CA VAL A 368 8.28 -4.81 -16.44
C VAL A 368 8.13 -3.47 -15.73
N LEU A 369 9.12 -3.09 -14.91
CA LEU A 369 9.19 -1.75 -14.31
C LEU A 369 9.20 -0.67 -15.42
N PRO A 370 8.32 0.34 -15.37
CA PRO A 370 8.37 1.46 -16.29
C PRO A 370 9.69 2.23 -16.13
N GLU A 371 10.31 2.65 -17.24
CA GLU A 371 11.41 3.61 -17.19
C GLU A 371 10.91 4.94 -16.56
N GLU A 372 11.70 5.51 -15.63
CA GLU A 372 11.33 6.69 -14.84
C GLU A 372 11.07 7.95 -15.68
#